data_AF-A0A562C4G4-F1
#
_entry.id   AF-A0A562C4G4-F1
#
_cell.length_a   1.000
_cell.length_b   1.000
_cell.length_c   1.000
_cell.angle_alpha   90.00
_cell.angle_beta   90.00
_cell.angle_gamma   90.00
#
_symmetry.space_group_name_H-M   'P 1'
#
loop_
_entity.id
_entity.type
_entity.pdbx_description
1 polymer ?
#
loop_
_entity_poly.entity_id
_entity_poly.type
_entity_poly.pdbx_seq_one_letter_code
_entity_poly.pdbx_strand_id
1 'polypeptide(L)'
;MDDEKDNGFDPDWTIAGAAAGMGFDPEEDWDRIPMKVRPLADYRTPKPVYKPMDWSNHEVTDRYDFVHIPADDPWPRFKVRHLPRRPGETDAQHAVNRRLAEEDHRCMGVYLGLAQHASTLCDHFRDCREGVCRRAGKCLSRRPEDDWTLLGGPMIPPCCDTEERVERVHGMIRDMVDELMNQPADGPADGPADGKADREG
;
A
#
# COMPACT_ATOMS: atom_id res chain seq x y z
N MET A 1 -1.92 31.19 -40.06
CA MET A 1 -1.94 29.76 -40.40
C MET A 1 -1.12 29.12 -39.30
N ASP A 2 -1.78 28.81 -38.20
CA ASP A 2 -1.15 28.22 -37.02
C ASP A 2 -1.30 26.71 -37.13
N ASP A 3 -0.16 26.03 -37.28
CA ASP A 3 -0.04 24.59 -37.28
C ASP A 3 -0.26 24.08 -35.84
N GLU A 4 -1.47 23.63 -35.56
CA GLU A 4 -1.79 22.88 -34.34
C GLU A 4 -1.08 21.52 -34.40
N LYS A 5 -0.09 21.34 -33.52
CA LYS A 5 0.62 20.07 -33.37
C LYS A 5 -0.36 19.04 -32.79
N ASP A 6 -0.60 18.00 -33.58
CA ASP A 6 -1.25 16.77 -33.15
C ASP A 6 -0.40 16.11 -32.04
N ASN A 7 -0.89 16.16 -30.81
CA ASN A 7 -0.16 15.70 -29.63
C ASN A 7 -0.18 14.17 -29.47
N GLY A 8 -0.72 13.42 -30.44
CA GLY A 8 -0.80 11.95 -30.38
C GLY A 8 -1.59 11.44 -29.16
N PHE A 9 -2.38 12.32 -28.54
CA PHE A 9 -3.24 11.97 -27.42
C PHE A 9 -4.53 11.41 -28.00
N ASP A 10 -4.67 10.08 -27.99
CA ASP A 10 -5.87 9.39 -28.40
C ASP A 10 -6.95 9.58 -27.30
N PRO A 11 -7.98 10.41 -27.54
CA PRO A 11 -9.00 10.70 -26.54
C PRO A 11 -9.80 9.44 -26.15
N ASP A 12 -9.80 8.38 -26.96
CA ASP A 12 -10.48 7.11 -26.70
C ASP A 12 -9.91 6.35 -25.49
N TRP A 13 -8.70 6.70 -25.04
CA TRP A 13 -8.06 6.09 -23.88
C TRP A 13 -8.51 6.70 -22.55
N THR A 14 -9.27 7.79 -22.59
CA THR A 14 -9.92 8.35 -21.42
C THR A 14 -11.21 7.60 -21.12
N ILE A 15 -11.61 7.55 -19.84
CA ILE A 15 -12.91 6.98 -19.44
C ILE A 15 -14.05 7.63 -20.24
N ALA A 16 -13.93 8.93 -20.54
CA ALA A 16 -14.90 9.68 -21.34
C ALA A 16 -14.89 9.26 -22.82
N GLY A 17 -13.73 9.07 -23.45
CA GLY A 17 -13.63 8.61 -24.84
C GLY A 17 -14.10 7.17 -25.02
N ALA A 18 -13.78 6.28 -24.08
CA ALA A 18 -14.30 4.91 -24.07
C ALA A 18 -15.83 4.87 -23.89
N ALA A 19 -16.39 5.76 -23.05
CA ALA A 19 -17.84 5.89 -22.90
C ALA A 19 -18.51 6.43 -24.17
N ALA A 20 -17.93 7.46 -24.79
CA ALA A 20 -18.42 8.05 -26.04
C ALA A 20 -18.40 7.03 -27.20
N GLY A 21 -17.34 6.21 -27.30
CA GLY A 21 -17.24 5.12 -28.29
C GLY A 21 -18.29 4.01 -28.10
N MET A 22 -18.86 3.88 -26.90
CA MET A 22 -20.00 2.99 -26.61
C MET A 22 -21.36 3.69 -26.78
N GLY A 23 -21.38 4.93 -27.27
CA GLY A 23 -22.59 5.72 -27.46
C GLY A 23 -23.19 6.27 -26.17
N PHE A 24 -22.42 6.30 -25.07
CA PHE A 24 -22.83 6.96 -23.83
C PHE A 24 -22.44 8.44 -23.90
N ASP A 25 -23.43 9.33 -23.74
CA ASP A 25 -23.15 10.73 -23.45
C ASP A 25 -22.84 10.84 -21.94
N PRO A 26 -21.61 11.22 -21.54
CA PRO A 26 -21.29 11.36 -20.14
C PRO A 26 -22.26 12.31 -19.43
N GLU A 27 -22.68 13.44 -20.02
CA GLU A 27 -23.51 14.40 -19.27
C GLU A 27 -24.99 13.96 -19.14
N GLU A 28 -25.53 13.19 -20.08
CA GLU A 28 -26.93 12.74 -20.06
C GLU A 28 -27.14 11.31 -19.52
N ASP A 29 -26.16 10.41 -19.63
CA ASP A 29 -26.35 8.98 -19.37
C ASP A 29 -25.72 8.47 -18.05
N TRP A 30 -25.03 9.30 -17.25
CA TRP A 30 -24.52 8.87 -15.93
C TRP A 30 -25.64 8.34 -15.01
N ASP A 31 -26.85 8.92 -15.09
CA ASP A 31 -28.02 8.50 -14.31
C ASP A 31 -28.66 7.20 -14.83
N ARG A 32 -28.31 6.79 -16.06
CA ARG A 32 -28.81 5.57 -16.73
C ARG A 32 -27.89 4.39 -16.58
N ILE A 33 -26.59 4.62 -16.32
CA ILE A 33 -25.73 3.55 -15.83
C ILE A 33 -26.37 3.09 -14.53
N PRO A 34 -26.87 1.86 -14.42
CA PRO A 34 -27.27 1.34 -13.15
C PRO A 34 -25.97 1.15 -12.37
N MET A 35 -25.50 2.21 -11.73
CA MET A 35 -24.78 2.08 -10.49
C MET A 35 -25.75 1.34 -9.60
N LYS A 36 -25.67 0.00 -9.64
CA LYS A 36 -25.94 -0.80 -8.48
C LYS A 36 -24.93 -0.29 -7.47
N VAL A 37 -25.25 0.84 -6.84
CA VAL A 37 -24.85 1.15 -5.48
C VAL A 37 -25.33 -0.11 -4.78
N ARG A 38 -24.44 -1.09 -4.66
CA ARG A 38 -24.68 -2.19 -3.77
C ARG A 38 -24.97 -1.44 -2.48
N PRO A 39 -26.19 -1.52 -1.93
CA PRO A 39 -26.44 -0.90 -0.63
C PRO A 39 -25.28 -1.37 0.22
N LEU A 40 -24.51 -0.44 0.82
CA LEU A 40 -23.34 -0.73 1.65
C LEU A 40 -23.72 -1.96 2.46
N ALA A 41 -23.28 -3.12 1.99
CA ALA A 41 -23.97 -4.35 2.33
C ALA A 41 -23.80 -4.45 3.82
N ASP A 42 -24.90 -4.57 4.55
CA ASP A 42 -24.94 -4.73 5.99
C ASP A 42 -23.75 -5.64 6.36
N TYR A 43 -22.64 -5.06 6.86
CA TYR A 43 -21.35 -5.77 7.00
C TYR A 43 -21.46 -6.91 8.04
N ARG A 44 -22.66 -7.08 8.61
CA ARG A 44 -23.21 -8.25 9.29
C ARG A 44 -23.42 -9.48 8.39
N THR A 45 -22.98 -9.44 7.13
CA THR A 45 -22.81 -10.62 6.29
C THR A 45 -21.92 -11.63 7.06
N PRO A 46 -22.25 -12.95 7.11
CA PRO A 46 -21.50 -13.93 7.90
C PRO A 46 -20.00 -13.75 7.69
N LYS A 47 -19.26 -13.58 8.81
CA LYS A 47 -17.81 -13.32 8.84
C LYS A 47 -17.15 -14.10 7.70
N PRO A 48 -16.67 -13.44 6.63
CA PRO A 48 -16.08 -14.15 5.51
C PRO A 48 -15.04 -15.11 6.08
N VAL A 49 -15.30 -16.41 5.95
CA VAL A 49 -14.40 -17.43 6.45
C VAL A 49 -13.17 -17.33 5.56
N TYR A 50 -12.04 -16.97 6.16
CA TYR A 50 -10.76 -16.91 5.47
C TYR A 50 -10.54 -18.23 4.71
N LYS A 51 -10.36 -18.09 3.39
CA LYS A 51 -9.97 -19.16 2.50
C LYS A 51 -8.60 -18.78 1.96
N PRO A 52 -7.56 -19.58 2.24
CA PRO A 52 -6.24 -19.32 1.68
C PRO A 52 -6.32 -19.19 0.16
N MET A 53 -5.65 -18.19 -0.38
CA MET A 53 -5.58 -17.98 -1.81
C MET A 53 -4.63 -19.02 -2.42
N ASP A 54 -5.03 -19.64 -3.53
CA ASP A 54 -4.15 -20.55 -4.26
C ASP A 54 -3.09 -19.75 -5.02
N TRP A 55 -1.85 -19.87 -4.56
CA TRP A 55 -0.68 -19.21 -5.15
C TRP A 55 0.18 -20.16 -5.99
N SER A 56 -0.29 -21.37 -6.31
CA SER A 56 0.48 -22.39 -7.03
C SER A 56 1.05 -21.92 -8.37
N ASN A 57 0.40 -20.98 -9.05
CA ASN A 57 0.85 -20.40 -10.33
C ASN A 57 1.72 -19.14 -10.18
N HIS A 58 2.09 -18.77 -8.96
CA HIS A 58 2.91 -17.59 -8.67
C HIS A 58 4.27 -18.01 -8.12
N GLU A 59 5.28 -17.23 -8.45
CA GLU A 59 6.54 -17.27 -7.72
C GLU A 59 6.34 -16.44 -6.44
N VAL A 60 6.41 -17.10 -5.29
CA VAL A 60 6.25 -16.47 -3.97
C VAL A 60 7.61 -16.49 -3.28
N THR A 61 8.12 -15.30 -2.96
CA THR A 61 9.46 -15.11 -2.39
C THR A 61 9.40 -14.20 -1.17
N ASP A 62 10.30 -14.39 -0.21
CA ASP A 62 10.54 -13.48 0.91
C ASP A 62 11.67 -12.47 0.62
N ARG A 63 12.20 -12.50 -0.60
CA ARG A 63 13.30 -11.64 -1.08
C ARG A 63 12.77 -10.50 -1.94
N TYR A 64 13.46 -9.37 -1.84
CA TYR A 64 13.24 -8.19 -2.67
C TYR A 64 14.49 -8.01 -3.51
N ASP A 65 14.42 -8.32 -4.79
CA ASP A 65 15.56 -8.32 -5.70
C ASP A 65 15.72 -6.97 -6.43
N PHE A 66 14.64 -6.21 -6.57
CA PHE A 66 14.58 -4.90 -7.24
C PHE A 66 14.43 -3.73 -6.26
N VAL A 67 13.96 -3.96 -5.03
CA VAL A 67 13.82 -2.94 -3.99
C VAL A 67 14.86 -3.15 -2.89
N HIS A 68 15.72 -2.16 -2.68
CA HIS A 68 16.67 -2.19 -1.58
C HIS A 68 15.96 -1.97 -0.24
N ILE A 69 16.01 -2.98 0.64
CA ILE A 69 15.54 -2.89 2.02
C ILE A 69 16.75 -2.98 2.96
N PRO A 70 17.01 -1.96 3.78
CA PRO A 70 18.06 -1.99 4.78
C PRO A 70 17.95 -3.20 5.72
N ALA A 71 19.08 -3.68 6.24
CA ALA A 71 19.11 -4.83 7.14
C ALA A 71 18.47 -4.51 8.51
N ASP A 72 18.54 -3.25 8.91
CA ASP A 72 17.98 -2.68 10.14
C ASP A 72 16.57 -2.10 9.94
N ASP A 73 15.94 -2.36 8.79
CA ASP A 73 14.59 -1.91 8.50
C ASP A 73 13.61 -2.45 9.55
N PRO A 74 12.93 -1.58 10.33
CA PRO A 74 12.13 -2.01 11.46
C PRO A 74 10.76 -2.58 11.04
N TRP A 75 10.41 -2.47 9.77
CA TRP A 75 9.07 -2.72 9.30
C TRP A 75 8.85 -4.19 8.95
N PRO A 76 7.62 -4.70 9.16
CA PRO A 76 7.19 -5.99 8.65
C PRO A 76 7.54 -6.21 7.17
N ARG A 77 8.01 -7.41 6.83
CA ARG A 77 8.09 -7.87 5.44
C ARG A 77 6.91 -8.77 5.11
N PHE A 78 6.44 -8.67 3.88
CA PHE A 78 5.44 -9.53 3.27
C PHE A 78 6.13 -10.40 2.21
N LYS A 79 5.62 -11.60 1.98
CA LYS A 79 6.04 -12.42 0.84
C LYS A 79 5.55 -11.74 -0.43
N VAL A 80 6.48 -11.50 -1.36
CA VAL A 80 6.18 -10.90 -2.65
C VAL A 80 5.65 -11.98 -3.57
N ARG A 81 4.49 -11.71 -4.15
CA ARG A 81 3.88 -12.55 -5.17
C ARG A 81 4.19 -12.00 -6.55
N HIS A 82 5.03 -12.71 -7.31
CA HIS A 82 5.30 -12.37 -8.70
C HIS A 82 4.39 -13.15 -9.64
N LEU A 83 3.76 -12.41 -10.55
CA LEU A 83 3.00 -13.00 -11.65
C LEU A 83 3.96 -13.71 -12.62
N PRO A 84 3.55 -14.86 -13.20
CA PRO A 84 4.31 -15.47 -14.26
C PRO A 84 4.41 -14.52 -15.45
N ARG A 85 5.52 -14.63 -16.18
CA ARG A 85 5.75 -13.84 -17.39
C ARG A 85 4.63 -14.05 -18.41
N ARG A 86 4.11 -12.96 -18.96
CA ARG A 86 3.05 -13.04 -19.97
C ARG A 86 3.63 -13.41 -21.35
N PRO A 87 2.86 -14.10 -22.21
CA PRO A 87 3.29 -14.35 -23.58
C PRO A 87 3.61 -13.04 -24.31
N GLY A 88 4.81 -12.93 -24.90
CA GLY A 88 5.27 -11.74 -25.62
C GLY A 88 5.82 -10.60 -24.74
N GLU A 89 5.80 -10.75 -23.42
CA GLU A 89 6.40 -9.76 -22.50
C GLU A 89 7.92 -9.74 -22.66
N THR A 90 8.51 -8.55 -22.80
CA THR A 90 9.97 -8.38 -22.86
C THR A 90 10.62 -8.49 -21.47
N ASP A 91 11.94 -8.71 -21.42
CA ASP A 91 12.66 -8.81 -20.12
C ASP A 91 12.52 -7.53 -19.30
N ALA A 92 12.57 -6.37 -19.96
CA ALA A 92 12.42 -5.07 -19.31
C ALA A 92 11.01 -4.87 -18.73
N GLN A 93 9.96 -5.25 -19.48
CA GLN A 93 8.58 -5.19 -18.98
C GLN A 93 8.38 -6.11 -17.78
N HIS A 94 8.92 -7.33 -17.85
CA HIS A 94 8.83 -8.30 -16.75
C HIS A 94 9.55 -7.79 -15.50
N ALA A 95 10.75 -7.20 -15.65
CA ALA A 95 11.50 -6.61 -14.55
C ALA A 95 10.75 -5.43 -13.90
N VAL A 96 10.10 -4.56 -14.69
CA VAL A 96 9.25 -3.48 -14.17
C VAL A 96 8.09 -4.04 -13.36
N ASN A 97 7.41 -5.07 -13.86
CA ASN A 97 6.31 -5.71 -13.14
C ASN A 97 6.75 -6.33 -11.81
N ARG A 98 7.93 -6.98 -11.79
CA ARG A 98 8.50 -7.51 -10.53
C ARG A 98 8.85 -6.41 -9.55
N ARG A 99 9.48 -5.33 -10.02
CA ARG A 99 9.81 -4.17 -9.19
C ARG A 99 8.56 -3.53 -8.58
N LEU A 100 7.52 -3.31 -9.37
CA LEU A 100 6.26 -2.74 -8.87
C LEU A 100 5.61 -3.63 -7.81
N ALA A 101 5.65 -4.95 -8.00
CA ALA A 101 5.15 -5.89 -7.00
C ALA A 101 5.95 -5.79 -5.69
N GLU A 102 7.28 -5.70 -5.76
CA GLU A 102 8.13 -5.51 -4.59
C GLU A 102 7.88 -4.18 -3.88
N GLU A 103 7.78 -3.07 -4.63
CA GLU A 103 7.47 -1.75 -4.07
C GLU A 103 6.11 -1.76 -3.34
N ASP A 104 5.10 -2.37 -3.94
CA ASP A 104 3.78 -2.52 -3.33
C ASP A 104 3.82 -3.32 -2.01
N HIS A 105 4.49 -4.49 -2.01
CA HIS A 105 4.62 -5.31 -0.79
C HIS A 105 5.49 -4.64 0.27
N ARG A 106 6.45 -3.82 -0.15
CA ARG A 106 7.23 -2.99 0.77
C ARG A 106 6.33 -1.95 1.45
N CYS A 107 5.48 -1.25 0.69
CA CYS A 107 4.50 -0.31 1.22
C CYS A 107 3.52 -0.99 2.18
N MET A 108 3.01 -2.18 1.86
CA MET A 108 2.16 -2.97 2.77
C MET A 108 2.86 -3.29 4.09
N GLY A 109 4.15 -3.61 4.03
CA GLY A 109 5.02 -3.83 5.19
C GLY A 109 5.10 -2.62 6.13
N VAL A 110 5.43 -1.46 5.56
CA VAL A 110 5.47 -0.18 6.29
C VAL A 110 4.11 0.14 6.90
N TYR A 111 3.04 0.01 6.11
CA TYR A 111 1.68 0.28 6.56
C TYR A 111 1.30 -0.59 7.76
N LEU A 112 1.57 -1.91 7.70
CA LEU A 112 1.30 -2.81 8.82
C LEU A 112 2.07 -2.40 10.08
N GLY A 113 3.33 -2.01 9.95
CA GLY A 113 4.12 -1.56 11.10
C GLY A 113 3.55 -0.28 11.73
N LEU A 114 3.14 0.69 10.93
CA LEU A 114 2.45 1.89 11.40
C LEU A 114 1.11 1.54 12.07
N ALA A 115 0.34 0.62 11.48
CA ALA A 115 -0.92 0.17 12.05
C ALA A 115 -0.74 -0.57 13.39
N GLN A 116 0.32 -1.37 13.53
CA GLN A 116 0.70 -2.01 14.79
C GLN A 116 1.11 -0.97 15.84
N HIS A 117 1.85 0.05 15.44
CA HIS A 117 2.23 1.15 16.34
C HIS A 117 1.01 1.95 16.81
N ALA A 118 0.16 2.42 15.90
CA ALA A 118 -1.09 3.12 16.21
C ALA A 118 -2.03 2.28 17.10
N SER A 119 -2.18 0.99 16.80
CA SER A 119 -2.98 0.07 17.63
C SER A 119 -2.43 -0.07 19.05
N THR A 120 -1.10 0.01 19.20
CA THR A 120 -0.44 -0.01 20.51
C THR A 120 -0.76 1.26 21.29
N LEU A 121 -0.68 2.43 20.64
CA LEU A 121 -1.04 3.71 21.24
C LEU A 121 -2.52 3.79 21.64
N CYS A 122 -3.39 3.07 20.93
CA CYS A 122 -4.82 2.94 21.28
C CYS A 122 -5.12 1.88 22.34
N ASP A 123 -4.10 1.26 22.97
CA ASP A 123 -4.26 0.20 23.98
C ASP A 123 -5.05 -1.03 23.49
N HIS A 124 -5.20 -1.24 22.17
CA HIS A 124 -5.96 -2.38 21.62
C HIS A 124 -5.35 -3.74 21.95
N PHE A 125 -4.08 -3.77 22.37
CA PHE A 125 -3.44 -4.99 22.81
C PHE A 125 -4.04 -5.55 24.10
N ARG A 126 -4.74 -4.75 24.93
CA ARG A 126 -5.26 -5.18 26.25
C ARG A 126 -6.35 -6.25 26.14
N ASP A 127 -7.18 -6.15 25.11
CA ASP A 127 -8.28 -7.07 24.83
C ASP A 127 -8.13 -7.82 23.49
N CYS A 128 -7.02 -7.59 22.77
CA CYS A 128 -6.67 -8.33 21.56
C CYS A 128 -6.80 -9.84 21.79
N ARG A 129 -7.43 -10.57 20.87
CA ARG A 129 -7.56 -12.04 20.93
C ARG A 129 -6.22 -12.77 20.96
N GLU A 130 -5.19 -12.18 20.37
CA GLU A 130 -3.84 -12.74 20.30
C GLU A 130 -3.11 -12.57 21.64
N GLY A 131 -2.88 -13.69 22.34
CA GLY A 131 -2.26 -13.67 23.66
C GLY A 131 -0.85 -13.08 23.69
N VAL A 132 -0.13 -13.12 22.57
CA VAL A 132 1.20 -12.50 22.45
C VAL A 132 1.14 -10.98 22.57
N CYS A 133 0.13 -10.31 22.00
CA CYS A 133 -0.04 -8.87 22.11
C CYS A 133 -0.32 -8.45 23.56
N ARG A 134 -1.24 -9.17 24.23
CA ARG A 134 -1.57 -8.93 25.64
C ARG A 134 -0.34 -9.05 26.55
N ARG A 135 0.47 -10.09 26.36
CA ARG A 135 1.69 -10.32 27.16
C ARG A 135 2.79 -9.30 26.88
N ALA A 136 2.94 -8.87 25.63
CA ALA A 136 3.99 -7.93 25.24
C ALA A 136 3.65 -6.47 25.60
N GLY A 137 2.39 -6.16 25.92
CA GLY A 137 1.93 -4.79 26.14
C GLY A 137 1.92 -3.94 24.86
N LYS A 138 1.92 -4.59 23.68
CA LYS A 138 1.94 -3.93 22.37
C LYS A 138 1.41 -4.83 21.27
N CYS A 139 0.97 -4.24 20.17
CA CYS A 139 0.50 -4.99 19.02
C CYS A 139 1.66 -5.54 18.19
N LEU A 140 1.75 -6.87 18.11
CA LEU A 140 2.79 -7.59 17.35
C LEU A 140 2.24 -8.56 16.32
N SER A 141 0.97 -8.92 16.44
CA SER A 141 0.37 -9.99 15.66
C SER A 141 0.04 -9.53 14.24
N ARG A 142 -0.05 -10.51 13.35
CA ARG A 142 -0.36 -10.33 11.93
C ARG A 142 -1.48 -11.27 11.51
N ARG A 143 -2.23 -10.87 10.51
CA ARG A 143 -3.16 -11.76 9.79
C ARG A 143 -2.37 -12.58 8.76
N PRO A 144 -2.93 -13.68 8.23
CA PRO A 144 -2.37 -14.30 7.03
C PRO A 144 -2.21 -13.26 5.91
N GLU A 145 -1.10 -13.31 5.17
CA GLU A 145 -0.74 -12.28 4.18
C GLU A 145 -1.68 -12.21 2.97
N ASP A 146 -2.52 -13.22 2.80
CA ASP A 146 -3.56 -13.35 1.80
C ASP A 146 -4.98 -13.16 2.35
N ASP A 147 -5.11 -12.83 3.64
CA ASP A 147 -6.40 -12.59 4.28
C ASP A 147 -6.93 -11.17 3.98
N TRP A 148 -7.66 -11.06 2.87
CA TRP A 148 -8.34 -9.82 2.45
C TRP A 148 -9.83 -9.81 2.86
N THR A 149 -10.22 -10.60 3.87
CA THR A 149 -11.63 -10.73 4.27
C THR A 149 -12.18 -9.52 5.02
N LEU A 150 -11.32 -8.68 5.59
CA LEU A 150 -11.69 -7.45 6.29
C LEU A 150 -11.17 -6.21 5.56
N LEU A 151 -11.79 -5.05 5.84
CA LEU A 151 -11.33 -3.76 5.35
C LEU A 151 -9.87 -3.51 5.81
N GLY A 152 -8.97 -3.28 4.84
CA GLY A 152 -7.53 -3.15 5.07
C GLY A 152 -6.74 -4.46 5.07
N GLY A 153 -7.42 -5.61 4.99
CA GLY A 153 -6.84 -6.92 4.75
C GLY A 153 -5.68 -7.26 5.71
N PRO A 154 -4.56 -7.79 5.19
CA PRO A 154 -3.45 -8.26 6.01
C PRO A 154 -2.60 -7.10 6.58
N MET A 155 -2.81 -5.87 6.11
CA MET A 155 -2.12 -4.68 6.58
C MET A 155 -2.68 -4.16 7.91
N ILE A 156 -3.83 -4.68 8.34
CA ILE A 156 -4.47 -4.29 9.59
C ILE A 156 -4.28 -5.36 10.67
N PRO A 157 -3.83 -5.00 11.87
CA PRO A 157 -3.62 -5.97 12.94
C PRO A 157 -4.90 -6.70 13.36
N PRO A 158 -4.79 -7.92 13.92
CA PRO A 158 -5.94 -8.69 14.36
C PRO A 158 -6.68 -8.09 15.57
N CYS A 159 -6.08 -7.12 16.28
CA CYS A 159 -6.76 -6.38 17.36
C CYS A 159 -7.73 -5.30 16.84
N CYS A 160 -7.65 -4.94 15.57
CA CYS A 160 -8.62 -4.08 14.89
C CYS A 160 -9.65 -4.98 14.20
N ASP A 161 -10.59 -5.48 15.00
CA ASP A 161 -11.64 -6.41 14.60
C ASP A 161 -13.01 -5.73 14.44
N THR A 162 -13.07 -4.42 14.64
CA THR A 162 -14.25 -3.58 14.39
C THR A 162 -13.87 -2.41 13.47
N GLU A 163 -14.84 -1.91 12.72
CA GLU A 163 -14.66 -0.75 11.82
C GLU A 163 -14.16 0.48 12.58
N GLU A 164 -14.74 0.79 13.74
CA GLU A 164 -14.31 1.90 14.60
C GLU A 164 -12.82 1.83 14.97
N ARG A 165 -12.29 0.64 15.31
CA ARG A 165 -10.87 0.47 15.60
C ARG A 165 -10.01 0.66 14.36
N VAL A 166 -10.47 0.15 13.22
CA VAL A 166 -9.78 0.31 11.93
C VAL A 166 -9.71 1.79 11.53
N GLU A 167 -10.84 2.51 11.59
CA GLU A 167 -10.90 3.94 11.25
C GLU A 167 -10.05 4.78 12.17
N ARG A 168 -10.06 4.51 13.49
CA ARG A 168 -9.20 5.18 14.46
C ARG A 168 -7.72 4.98 14.14
N VAL A 169 -7.32 3.75 13.85
CA VAL A 169 -5.94 3.44 13.45
C VAL A 169 -5.58 4.12 12.12
N HIS A 170 -6.46 4.12 11.13
CA HIS A 170 -6.25 4.83 9.86
C HIS A 170 -6.03 6.33 10.08
N GLY A 171 -6.82 6.97 10.95
CA GLY A 171 -6.63 8.38 11.30
C GLY A 171 -5.22 8.65 11.82
N MET A 172 -4.78 7.85 12.80
CA MET A 172 -3.43 7.99 13.37
C MET A 172 -2.32 7.72 12.35
N ILE A 173 -2.49 6.76 11.43
CA ILE A 173 -1.50 6.50 10.38
C ILE A 173 -1.36 7.72 9.47
N ARG A 174 -2.47 8.38 9.10
CA ARG A 174 -2.40 9.61 8.29
C ARG A 174 -1.60 10.69 9.00
N ASP A 175 -1.90 10.93 10.28
CA ASP A 175 -1.17 11.90 11.09
C ASP A 175 0.34 11.57 11.15
N MET A 176 0.70 10.30 11.37
CA MET A 176 2.10 9.85 11.40
C MET A 176 2.81 10.03 10.05
N VAL A 177 2.12 9.73 8.94
CA VAL A 177 2.68 9.91 7.60
C VAL A 177 2.86 11.40 7.29
N ASP A 178 1.88 12.23 7.62
CA ASP A 178 1.96 13.68 7.44
C ASP A 178 3.12 14.26 8.27
N GLU A 179 3.31 13.80 9.51
CA GLU A 179 4.48 14.17 10.32
C GLU A 179 5.79 13.77 9.66
N LEU A 180 5.90 12.55 9.11
CA LEU A 180 7.12 12.09 8.43
C LEU A 180 7.42 12.86 7.15
N MET A 181 6.38 13.21 6.38
CA MET A 181 6.54 13.96 5.12
C MET A 181 6.84 15.45 5.34
N ASN A 182 6.40 16.01 6.47
CA ASN A 182 6.61 17.42 6.83
C ASN A 182 7.81 17.64 7.76
N GLN A 183 8.52 16.58 8.17
CA GLN A 183 9.78 16.74 8.88
C GLN A 183 10.80 17.40 7.95
N PRO A 184 11.47 18.49 8.39
CA PRO A 184 12.62 19.00 7.66
C PRO A 184 13.62 17.84 7.52
N ALA A 185 14.26 17.73 6.36
CA ALA A 185 15.32 16.76 6.16
C ALA A 185 16.48 17.13 7.10
N ASP A 186 16.42 16.66 8.35
CA ASP A 186 17.49 16.75 9.34
C ASP A 186 18.58 15.74 8.93
N GLY A 187 19.17 15.98 7.76
CA GLY A 187 20.49 15.47 7.44
C GLY A 187 21.50 16.26 8.26
N PRO A 188 22.55 15.62 8.81
CA PRO A 188 23.68 16.37 9.33
C PRO A 188 24.18 17.26 8.19
N ALA A 189 24.15 18.58 8.41
CA ALA A 189 24.88 19.50 7.58
C ALA A 189 26.37 19.16 7.77
N ASP A 190 26.90 18.26 6.95
CA ASP A 190 28.33 18.15 6.68
C ASP A 190 28.74 19.47 6.01
N GLY A 191 28.85 20.50 6.84
CA GLY A 191 29.50 21.74 6.46
C GLY A 191 30.93 21.41 6.05
N PRO A 192 31.43 21.96 4.94
CA PRO A 192 32.81 21.75 4.55
C PRO A 192 33.69 22.16 5.72
N ALA A 193 34.54 21.24 6.18
CA ALA A 193 35.59 21.56 7.12
C ALA A 193 36.48 22.62 6.47
N ASP A 194 36.27 23.89 6.86
CA ASP A 194 37.19 24.99 6.61
C ASP A 194 38.53 24.65 7.28
N GLY A 195 39.35 23.91 6.54
CA GLY A 195 40.75 23.69 6.81
C GLY A 195 41.49 25.01 6.65
N LYS A 196 41.65 25.68 7.79
CA LYS A 196 42.47 26.87 7.99
C LYS A 196 43.84 26.76 7.32
N ALA A 197 44.24 27.90 6.77
CA ALA A 197 45.57 28.24 6.32
C ALA A 197 46.67 27.83 7.30
N ASP A 198 47.67 27.12 6.78
CA ASP A 198 49.02 27.16 7.32
C ASP A 198 49.80 28.27 6.61
N ARG A 199 50.14 29.27 7.43
CA ARG A 199 51.25 30.21 7.24
C ARG A 199 52.58 29.45 7.41
N GLU A 200 53.64 30.13 6.98
CA GLU A 200 55.09 29.87 7.21
C GLU A 200 55.74 29.06 6.09
N GLY A 201 56.72 29.57 5.33
CA GLY A 201 57.43 30.85 5.35
C GLY A 201 58.31 31.00 4.11
#